data_AF-A0A6V7JXP5-F1
#
_entry.id   AF-A0A6V7JXP5-F1
#
_cell.length_a   1.000
_cell.length_b   1.000
_cell.length_c   1.000
_cell.angle_alpha   90.00
_cell.angle_beta   90.00
_cell.angle_gamma   90.00
#
_symmetry.space_group_name_H-M   'P 1'
#
loop_
_entity.id
_entity.type
_entity.pdbx_description
1 polymer ?
#
loop_
_entity_poly.entity_id
_entity_poly.type
_entity_poly.pdbx_seq_one_letter_code
_entity_poly.pdbx_strand_id
1 'polypeptide(L)'
;SNYCALVKEIPPYDEGRRLLDLIDMAVLDFLSGNMDRHHYETFKIFGNESFVLHLDHGRGFGKPFHDETSILAPLLQCCLIRQSTLGTLL
;
A
#
# COMPACT_ATOMS: atom_id res chain seq x y z
N SER A 1 0.53 -1.32 17.89
CA SER A 1 1.72 -2.10 17.52
C SER A 1 2.71 -1.17 16.86
N ASN A 2 4.01 -1.27 17.18
CA ASN A 2 5.05 -0.37 16.65
C ASN A 2 5.73 -0.91 15.39
N TYR A 3 5.05 -1.76 14.61
CA TYR A 3 5.64 -2.45 13.47
C TYR A 3 6.07 -1.49 12.37
N CYS A 4 5.24 -0.49 12.03
CA CYS A 4 5.63 0.49 11.00
C CYS A 4 6.86 1.33 11.38
N ALA A 5 7.10 1.61 12.67
CA ALA A 5 8.33 2.33 13.05
C ALA A 5 9.58 1.50 12.73
N LEU A 6 9.53 0.18 12.88
CA LEU A 6 10.62 -0.69 12.42
C LEU A 6 10.75 -0.66 10.89
N VAL A 7 9.62 -0.73 10.15
CA VAL A 7 9.63 -0.72 8.68
C VAL A 7 10.24 0.56 8.13
N LYS A 8 9.99 1.71 8.76
CA LYS A 8 10.57 3.01 8.38
C LYS A 8 12.09 3.09 8.51
N GLU A 9 12.74 2.11 9.14
CA GLU A 9 14.20 2.04 9.28
C GLU A 9 14.83 0.97 8.36
N ILE A 10 14.02 0.32 7.51
CA ILE A 10 14.46 -0.79 6.65
C ILE A 10 14.48 -0.34 5.18
N PRO A 11 15.63 -0.45 4.48
CA PRO A 11 15.66 -0.29 3.03
C PRO A 11 14.73 -1.27 2.30
N PRO A 12 13.97 -0.84 1.28
CA PRO A 12 13.95 0.49 0.66
C PRO A 12 12.82 1.41 1.14
N TYR A 13 12.30 1.23 2.37
CA TYR A 13 11.14 1.94 2.91
C TYR A 13 11.50 3.15 3.78
N ASP A 14 12.77 3.26 4.15
CA ASP A 14 13.37 4.32 4.94
C ASP A 14 13.60 5.62 4.17
N GLU A 15 13.62 5.53 2.83
CA GLU A 15 13.86 6.68 1.96
C GLU A 15 12.87 6.78 0.79
N GLY A 16 12.82 7.98 0.22
CA GLY A 16 12.11 8.27 -1.02
C GLY A 16 10.59 8.07 -0.92
N ARG A 17 10.03 7.50 -2.00
CA ARG A 17 8.57 7.40 -2.21
C ARG A 17 7.98 6.04 -1.84
N ARG A 18 8.80 5.02 -1.59
CA ARG A 18 8.35 3.62 -1.58
C ARG A 18 7.29 3.33 -0.53
N LEU A 19 7.45 3.81 0.70
CA LEU A 19 6.47 3.59 1.75
C LEU A 19 5.12 4.24 1.42
N LEU A 20 5.13 5.45 0.84
CA LEU A 20 3.91 6.11 0.39
C LEU A 20 3.24 5.36 -0.76
N ASP A 21 4.01 4.81 -1.69
CA ASP A 21 3.46 3.99 -2.78
C ASP A 21 2.78 2.71 -2.24
N LEU A 22 3.34 2.09 -1.18
CA LEU A 22 2.70 0.96 -0.51
C LEU A 22 1.42 1.34 0.24
N ILE A 23 1.36 2.56 0.78
CA ILE A 23 0.15 3.07 1.42
C ILE A 23 -0.94 3.33 0.38
N ASP A 24 -0.59 3.94 -0.75
CA ASP A 24 -1.51 4.14 -1.89
C ASP A 24 -2.05 2.79 -2.40
N MET A 25 -1.19 1.76 -2.49
CA MET A 25 -1.60 0.39 -2.84
C MET A 25 -2.53 -0.24 -1.80
N ALA A 26 -2.24 -0.09 -0.50
CA ALA A 26 -3.09 -0.62 0.57
C ALA A 26 -4.49 0.01 0.56
N VAL A 27 -4.61 1.29 0.20
CA VAL A 27 -5.91 1.94 0.00
C VAL A 27 -6.67 1.30 -1.17
N LEU A 28 -6.01 1.05 -2.31
CA LEU A 28 -6.64 0.38 -3.45
C LEU A 28 -7.07 -1.06 -3.12
N ASP A 29 -6.20 -1.81 -2.45
CA ASP A 29 -6.49 -3.18 -2.03
C ASP A 29 -7.65 -3.21 -1.02
N PHE A 30 -7.76 -2.22 -0.12
CA PHE A 30 -8.90 -2.10 0.78
C PHE A 30 -10.22 -1.83 0.04
N LEU A 31 -10.22 -0.84 -0.88
CA LEU A 31 -11.41 -0.50 -1.67
C LEU A 31 -11.90 -1.67 -2.54
N SER A 32 -11.00 -2.55 -2.96
CA SER A 32 -11.34 -3.77 -3.69
C SER A 32 -11.53 -4.99 -2.80
N GLY A 33 -11.22 -4.93 -1.50
CA GLY A 33 -11.26 -6.10 -0.61
C GLY A 33 -10.23 -7.20 -0.95
N ASN A 34 -9.10 -6.83 -1.55
CA ASN A 34 -8.02 -7.76 -1.94
C ASN A 34 -7.01 -7.96 -0.80
N MET A 35 -7.13 -9.05 -0.04
CA MET A 35 -6.16 -9.38 1.03
C MET A 35 -4.93 -10.17 0.57
N ASP A 36 -4.85 -10.52 -0.72
CA ASP A 36 -3.83 -11.45 -1.25
C ASP A 36 -2.53 -10.73 -1.69
N ARG A 37 -2.36 -9.46 -1.32
CA ARG A 37 -1.15 -8.69 -1.62
C ARG A 37 0.03 -9.14 -0.76
N HIS A 38 0.75 -10.15 -1.22
CA HIS A 38 1.96 -10.65 -0.56
C HIS A 38 3.26 -10.22 -1.25
N HIS A 39 3.20 -9.79 -2.51
CA HIS A 39 4.32 -9.24 -3.26
C HIS A 39 3.88 -8.03 -4.09
N TYR A 40 4.84 -7.19 -4.46
CA TYR A 40 4.67 -6.11 -5.42
C TYR A 40 5.90 -6.07 -6.34
N GLU A 41 5.69 -5.61 -7.57
CA GLU A 41 6.75 -5.53 -8.58
C GLU A 41 7.13 -4.08 -8.88
N THR A 42 8.35 -3.89 -9.40
CA THR A 42 8.86 -2.58 -9.81
C THR A 42 9.63 -2.68 -11.12
N PHE A 43 9.76 -1.57 -11.84
CA PHE A 43 10.61 -1.52 -13.03
C PHE A 43 12.08 -1.36 -12.64
N LYS A 44 12.88 -2.41 -12.84
CA LYS A 44 14.32 -2.42 -12.54
C LYS A 44 15.08 -1.23 -13.16
N ILE A 45 14.69 -0.80 -14.36
CA ILE A 45 15.33 0.31 -15.08
C ILE A 45 15.24 1.67 -14.36
N PHE A 46 14.27 1.83 -13.45
CA PHE A 46 14.04 3.07 -12.71
C PHE A 46 14.51 2.99 -11.24
N GLY A 47 15.05 1.85 -10.80
CA GLY A 47 15.54 1.67 -9.44
C GLY A 47 14.45 1.83 -8.37
N ASN A 48 14.82 2.40 -7.22
CA ASN A 48 13.88 2.59 -6.09
C ASN A 48 12.90 3.76 -6.30
N GLU A 49 13.24 4.71 -7.17
CA GLU A 49 12.44 5.91 -7.48
C GLU A 49 11.40 5.64 -8.58
N SER A 50 10.66 4.55 -8.44
CA SER A 50 9.58 4.13 -9.33
C SER A 50 8.31 3.80 -8.56
N PHE A 51 7.17 3.91 -9.25
CA PHE A 51 5.92 3.37 -8.75
C PHE A 51 5.94 1.83 -8.69
N VAL A 52 5.02 1.29 -7.90
CA VAL A 52 4.75 -0.13 -7.70
C VAL A 52 3.70 -0.62 -8.70
N LEU A 53 3.89 -1.82 -9.26
CA LEU A 53 2.97 -2.41 -10.22
C LEU A 53 1.80 -3.10 -9.50
N HIS A 54 0.58 -2.70 -9.84
CA HIS A 54 -0.68 -3.24 -9.32
C HIS A 54 -1.13 -4.44 -10.16
N LEU A 55 -0.50 -5.60 -9.94
CA LEU A 55 -0.79 -6.86 -10.65
C LEU A 55 -1.65 -7.81 -9.81
N ASP A 56 -2.20 -8.84 -10.46
CA ASP A 56 -2.90 -9.97 -9.82
C ASP A 56 -4.07 -9.61 -8.88
N HIS A 57 -4.87 -8.61 -9.25
CA HIS A 57 -6.06 -8.17 -8.50
C HIS A 57 -7.28 -9.11 -8.57
N GLY A 58 -7.12 -10.34 -9.09
CA GLY A 58 -8.22 -11.27 -9.31
C GLY A 58 -8.94 -11.74 -8.04
N ARG A 59 -8.38 -11.44 -6.85
CA ARG A 59 -8.95 -11.78 -5.53
C ARG A 59 -9.69 -10.63 -4.85
N GLY A 60 -9.85 -9.50 -5.54
CA GLY A 60 -10.75 -8.44 -5.10
C GLY A 60 -12.22 -8.76 -5.37
N PHE A 61 -13.11 -7.91 -4.85
CA PHE A 61 -14.56 -7.88 -5.06
C PHE A 61 -15.31 -9.18 -4.71
N GLY A 62 -14.71 -10.03 -3.88
CA GLY A 62 -15.31 -11.31 -3.48
C GLY A 62 -16.41 -11.20 -2.41
N LYS A 63 -16.46 -10.10 -1.66
CA LYS A 63 -17.43 -9.89 -0.56
C LYS A 63 -17.97 -8.45 -0.55
N PRO A 64 -19.15 -8.18 -1.14
CA PRO A 64 -19.67 -6.81 -1.29
C PRO A 64 -20.25 -6.19 0.00
N PHE A 65 -20.45 -6.98 1.06
CA PHE A 65 -21.05 -6.53 2.33
C PHE A 65 -20.09 -6.72 3.52
N HIS A 66 -18.79 -6.86 3.25
CA HIS A 66 -17.77 -7.05 4.28
C HIS A 66 -16.55 -6.20 3.95
N ASP A 67 -16.21 -5.30 4.86
CA ASP A 67 -15.00 -4.49 4.78
C ASP A 67 -13.88 -5.16 5.58
N GLU A 68 -12.81 -5.56 4.90
CA GLU A 68 -11.67 -6.21 5.55
C GLU A 68 -10.67 -5.15 6.02
N THR A 69 -10.91 -4.58 7.21
CA THR A 69 -10.12 -3.46 7.77
C THR A 69 -8.65 -3.80 7.99
N SER A 70 -8.30 -5.08 8.09
CA SER A 70 -6.89 -5.50 8.24
C SER A 70 -6.03 -5.10 7.03
N ILE A 71 -6.62 -4.94 5.84
CA ILE A 71 -5.92 -4.45 4.64
C ILE A 71 -5.38 -3.03 4.85
N LEU A 72 -6.07 -2.20 5.64
CA LEU A 72 -5.63 -0.83 5.97
C LEU A 72 -4.53 -0.78 7.04
N ALA A 73 -4.03 -1.91 7.53
CA ALA A 73 -2.98 -1.93 8.54
C ALA A 73 -1.76 -1.05 8.21
N PRO A 74 -1.23 -0.99 6.96
CA PRO A 74 -0.15 -0.07 6.62
C PRO A 74 -0.51 1.40 6.87
N LEU A 75 -1.69 1.85 6.43
CA LEU A 75 -2.16 3.22 6.64
C LEU A 75 -2.33 3.53 8.14
N LEU A 76 -3.02 2.65 8.86
CA LEU A 76 -3.36 2.83 10.28
C LEU A 76 -2.13 2.77 11.20
N GLN A 77 -1.11 1.98 10.85
CA GLN A 77 0.11 1.87 11.66
C GLN A 77 1.12 2.95 11.32
N CYS A 78 1.24 3.34 10.05
CA CYS A 78 2.22 4.31 9.62
C CYS A 78 1.75 5.76 9.80
N CYS A 79 0.43 5.99 9.77
CA CYS A 79 -0.21 7.31 9.84
C CYS A 79 0.36 8.31 8.84
N LEU A 80 0.59 7.85 7.61
CA LEU A 80 1.09 8.67 6.50
C LEU A 80 0.17 8.44 5.30
N ILE A 81 -0.02 9.45 4.45
CA ILE A 81 -0.71 9.32 3.17
C ILE A 81 -0.21 10.42 2.23
N ARG A 82 -0.15 10.13 0.93
CA ARG A 82 0.21 11.15 -0.06
C ARG A 82 -0.90 12.19 -0.15
N GLN A 83 -0.53 13.48 -0.17
CA GLN A 83 -1.51 14.57 -0.23
C GLN A 83 -2.40 14.48 -1.48
N SER A 84 -1.86 14.07 -2.63
CA SER A 84 -2.64 13.87 -3.85
C SER A 84 -3.66 12.74 -3.70
N THR A 85 -3.30 11.63 -3.05
CA THR A 85 -4.22 10.52 -2.78
C THR A 85 -5.33 10.96 -1.85
N LEU A 86 -4.99 11.62 -0.74
CA LEU A 86 -5.97 12.16 0.20
C LEU A 86 -6.93 13.15 -0.49
N GLY A 87 -6.41 14.08 -1.29
CA GLY A 87 -7.22 15.04 -2.03
C GLY A 87 -8.06 14.43 -3.16
N THR A 88 -7.81 13.18 -3.55
CA THR A 88 -8.66 12.44 -4.50
C THR A 88 -9.79 11.68 -3.79
N LEU A 89 -9.57 11.27 -2.53
CA LEU A 89 -10.55 10.51 -1.74
C LEU A 89 -11.56 11.40 -1.00
N LEU A 90 -11.27 12.70 -0.88
CA LEU A 90 -12.13 13.72 -0.25
C LEU A 90 -12.80 14.58 -1.32
#